data_AF-A0A1M5IQD6-F1
#
_entry.id   AF-A0A1M5IQD6-F1
#
_cell.length_a   1.000
_cell.length_b   1.000
_cell.length_c   1.000
_cell.angle_alpha   90.00
_cell.angle_beta   90.00
_cell.angle_gamma   90.00
#
_symmetry.space_group_name_H-M   'P 1'
#
loop_
_entity.id
_entity.type
_entity.pdbx_description
1 polymer ?
#
loop_
_entity_poly.entity_id
_entity_poly.type
_entity_poly.pdbx_seq_one_letter_code
_entity_poly.pdbx_strand_id
1 'polypeptide(L)'
;MDREVCVGCRICVVACPYGSRFPNPITHTADKCDFCYHRITKGLQPACVDACTGRARIFGDLNDPESEIARYLEKHPTQRLRADLDTRPKVHYVHADESIMGPDYTRLMERRAS
;
A
#
# COMPACT_ATOMS: atom_id res chain seq x y z
N MET A 1 0.16 -14.20 -0.72
CA MET A 1 -0.96 -15.08 -1.04
C MET A 1 -0.33 -16.44 -1.16
N ASP A 2 -0.84 -17.44 -0.45
CA ASP A 2 -0.40 -18.80 -0.70
C ASP A 2 -1.08 -19.27 -2.00
N ARG A 3 -0.28 -19.60 -3.01
CA ARG A 3 -0.79 -19.99 -4.32
C ARG A 3 -1.26 -21.44 -4.34
N GLU A 4 -0.76 -22.29 -3.45
CA GLU A 4 -1.14 -23.71 -3.38
C GLU A 4 -2.53 -23.88 -2.74
N VAL A 5 -2.88 -22.99 -1.82
CA VAL A 5 -4.18 -22.97 -1.12
C VAL A 5 -5.24 -22.15 -1.87
N CYS A 6 -4.83 -21.25 -2.77
CA CYS A 6 -5.75 -20.33 -3.45
C CYS A 6 -6.65 -21.06 -4.47
N VAL A 7 -7.95 -21.13 -4.20
CA VAL A 7 -8.95 -21.75 -5.11
C VAL A 7 -9.47 -20.82 -6.22
N GLY A 8 -8.90 -19.62 -6.36
CA GLY A 8 -9.30 -18.69 -7.44
C GLY A 8 -10.71 -18.10 -7.32
N CYS A 9 -11.35 -18.12 -6.13
CA CYS A 9 -12.74 -17.65 -5.95
C CYS A 9 -12.97 -16.14 -6.10
N ARG A 10 -11.91 -15.33 -6.16
CA ARG A 10 -11.91 -13.86 -6.36
C ARG A 10 -12.65 -13.03 -5.30
N ILE A 11 -13.22 -13.63 -4.26
CA ILE A 11 -13.84 -12.90 -3.13
C ILE A 11 -12.83 -11.91 -2.52
N CYS A 12 -11.59 -12.35 -2.36
CA CYS A 12 -10.52 -11.50 -1.83
C CYS A 12 -10.20 -10.27 -2.68
N VAL A 13 -10.42 -10.33 -4.00
CA VAL A 13 -10.21 -9.24 -4.97
C VAL A 13 -11.32 -8.21 -4.82
N VAL A 14 -12.57 -8.66 -4.86
CA VAL A 14 -13.76 -7.79 -4.72
C VAL A 14 -13.82 -7.14 -3.34
N ALA A 15 -13.44 -7.86 -2.30
CA ALA A 15 -13.45 -7.35 -0.93
C ALA A 15 -12.37 -6.30 -0.64
N CYS A 16 -11.33 -6.18 -1.49
CA CYS A 16 -10.25 -5.24 -1.24
C CYS A 16 -10.66 -3.83 -1.68
N PRO A 17 -10.81 -2.86 -0.77
CA PRO A 17 -11.27 -1.52 -1.14
C PRO A 17 -10.19 -0.67 -1.82
N TYR A 18 -8.97 -1.19 -1.91
CA TYR A 18 -7.79 -0.51 -2.47
C TYR A 18 -7.43 -1.01 -3.87
N GLY A 19 -8.19 -1.97 -4.42
CA GLY A 19 -7.85 -2.62 -5.69
C GLY A 19 -6.47 -3.29 -5.71
N SER A 20 -5.89 -3.59 -4.55
CA SER A 20 -4.49 -4.06 -4.42
C SER A 20 -4.31 -5.57 -4.61
N ARG A 21 -5.37 -6.27 -5.00
CA ARG A 21 -5.39 -7.71 -5.28
C ARG A 21 -5.99 -7.89 -6.67
N PHE A 22 -5.43 -8.79 -7.47
CA PHE A 22 -5.83 -8.98 -8.85
C PHE A 22 -5.76 -10.45 -9.25
N PRO A 23 -6.62 -10.93 -10.17
CA PRO A 23 -6.54 -12.29 -10.66
C PRO A 23 -5.32 -12.46 -11.58
N ASN A 24 -4.58 -13.56 -11.41
CA ASN A 24 -3.53 -13.96 -12.32
C ASN A 24 -4.15 -14.81 -13.45
N PRO A 25 -4.00 -14.42 -14.74
CA PRO A 25 -4.64 -15.12 -15.85
C PRO A 25 -4.00 -16.49 -16.18
N ILE A 26 -2.77 -16.73 -15.72
CA ILE A 26 -2.00 -17.96 -16.01
C ILE A 26 -2.21 -18.98 -14.91
N THR A 27 -2.04 -18.59 -13.65
CA THR A 27 -2.15 -19.51 -12.51
C THR A 27 -3.57 -19.66 -11.99
N HIS A 28 -4.50 -18.80 -12.46
CA HIS A 28 -5.88 -18.69 -11.97
C HIS A 28 -6.02 -18.42 -10.46
N THR A 29 -4.92 -18.05 -9.79
CA THR A 29 -4.90 -17.60 -8.39
C THR A 29 -5.00 -16.08 -8.32
N ALA A 30 -5.17 -15.53 -7.11
CA ALA A 30 -5.07 -14.08 -6.91
C ALA A 30 -3.64 -13.69 -6.53
N ASP A 31 -3.12 -12.64 -7.15
CA ASP A 31 -1.86 -12.01 -6.83
C ASP A 31 -2.07 -10.66 -6.13
N LYS A 32 -1.02 -10.21 -5.45
CA LYS A 32 -0.95 -8.92 -4.76
C LYS A 32 0.50 -8.52 -4.52
N CYS A 33 0.73 -7.27 -4.16
CA CYS A 33 2.00 -6.85 -3.58
C CYS A 33 2.38 -7.75 -2.37
N ASP A 34 3.61 -8.25 -2.36
CA ASP A 34 4.21 -9.07 -1.30
C ASP A 34 5.21 -8.29 -0.43
N PHE A 35 5.26 -6.96 -0.58
CA PHE A 35 6.29 -6.09 0.01
C PHE A 35 7.72 -6.50 -0.34
N CYS A 36 7.91 -7.14 -1.50
CA CYS A 36 9.18 -7.71 -1.91
C CYS A 36 9.76 -8.64 -0.84
N TYR A 37 8.96 -9.55 -0.30
CA TYR A 37 9.37 -10.48 0.77
C TYR A 37 10.73 -11.14 0.48
N HIS A 38 10.95 -11.55 -0.77
CA HIS A 38 12.19 -12.15 -1.28
C HIS A 38 13.44 -11.23 -1.21
N ARG A 39 13.26 -9.91 -1.08
CA ARG A 39 14.32 -8.90 -0.92
C ARG A 39 14.53 -8.55 0.54
N ILE A 40 13.45 -8.23 1.26
CA ILE A 40 13.55 -7.79 2.66
C ILE A 40 14.14 -8.87 3.58
N THR A 41 13.89 -10.15 3.28
CA THR A 41 14.50 -11.29 4.00
C THR A 41 16.02 -11.40 3.81
N LYS A 42 16.59 -10.67 2.84
CA LYS A 42 18.03 -10.57 2.57
C LYS A 42 18.62 -9.22 3.00
N GLY A 43 17.87 -8.43 3.76
CA GLY A 43 18.27 -7.08 4.18
C GLY A 43 18.22 -6.03 3.07
N LEU A 44 17.59 -6.33 1.92
CA LEU A 44 17.44 -5.38 0.81
C LEU A 44 16.12 -4.61 0.93
N GLN A 45 16.12 -3.34 0.52
CA GLN A 45 14.90 -2.54 0.43
C GLN A 45 13.94 -3.08 -0.65
N PRO A 46 12.62 -2.89 -0.51
CA PRO A 46 11.67 -3.19 -1.59
C PRO A 46 12.04 -2.47 -2.89
N ALA A 47 11.80 -3.11 -4.03
CA ALA A 47 12.20 -2.56 -5.33
C ALA A 47 11.59 -1.17 -5.60
N CYS A 48 10.36 -0.94 -5.13
CA CYS A 48 9.68 0.33 -5.29
C CYS A 48 10.30 1.46 -4.42
N VAL A 49 10.95 1.12 -3.30
CA VAL A 49 11.65 2.07 -2.42
C VAL A 49 13.01 2.39 -3.03
N ASP A 50 13.75 1.34 -3.40
CA ASP A 50 15.09 1.40 -3.99
C ASP A 50 15.11 2.21 -5.31
N ALA A 51 14.11 2.00 -6.18
CA ALA A 51 14.00 2.72 -7.45
C ALA A 51 13.53 4.19 -7.32
N CYS A 52 13.16 4.65 -6.11
CA CYS A 52 12.61 5.99 -5.93
C CYS A 52 13.70 7.06 -5.95
N THR A 53 13.94 7.67 -7.12
CA THR A 53 14.94 8.74 -7.31
C THR A 53 14.70 9.94 -6.38
N GLY A 54 13.43 10.28 -6.12
CA GLY A 54 13.05 11.38 -5.24
C GLY A 54 13.14 11.07 -3.75
N ARG A 55 13.49 9.83 -3.36
CA ARG A 55 13.51 9.36 -1.96
C ARG A 55 12.19 9.65 -1.21
N ALA A 56 11.08 9.56 -1.91
CA ALA A 56 9.74 9.84 -1.37
C ALA A 56 9.13 8.65 -0.60
N ARG A 57 9.88 7.55 -0.45
CA ARG A 57 9.40 6.31 0.17
C ARG A 57 10.35 5.89 1.27
N ILE A 58 9.81 5.76 2.47
CA ILE A 58 10.50 5.24 3.64
C ILE A 58 9.86 3.88 3.97
N PHE A 59 10.68 2.86 4.19
CA PHE A 59 10.23 1.52 4.51
C PHE A 59 11.01 0.95 5.69
N GLY A 60 10.29 0.30 6.61
CA GLY A 60 10.85 -0.27 7.82
C GLY A 60 9.78 -0.96 8.68
N ASP A 61 10.20 -1.46 9.84
CA ASP A 61 9.32 -2.10 10.81
C ASP A 61 8.70 -1.08 11.76
N LEU A 62 7.38 -0.94 11.73
CA LEU A 62 6.65 -0.05 12.63
C LEU A 62 6.67 -0.49 14.10
N ASN A 63 7.05 -1.74 14.38
CA ASN A 63 7.20 -2.23 15.75
C ASN A 63 8.60 -1.96 16.32
N ASP A 64 9.56 -1.59 15.48
CA ASP A 64 10.89 -1.16 15.90
C ASP A 64 10.90 0.37 16.05
N PRO A 65 10.94 0.90 17.30
CA PRO A 65 10.96 2.35 17.54
C PRO A 65 12.23 3.03 16.99
N GLU A 66 13.29 2.26 16.76
CA GLU A 66 14.55 2.78 16.22
C GLU A 66 14.54 2.85 14.68
N SER A 67 13.52 2.26 14.03
CA SER A 67 13.38 2.28 12.58
C SER A 67 13.17 3.71 12.05
N GLU A 68 13.67 3.96 10.84
CA GLU A 68 13.51 5.26 10.17
C GLU A 68 12.04 5.65 10.06
N ILE A 69 11.16 4.71 9.71
CA ILE A 69 9.73 4.97 9.56
C ILE A 69 9.06 5.30 10.89
N ALA A 70 9.37 4.60 11.99
CA ALA A 70 8.76 4.87 13.30
C ALA A 70 9.09 6.29 13.77
N ARG A 71 10.38 6.65 13.74
CA ARG A 71 10.85 8.01 14.08
C ARG A 71 10.31 9.08 13.15
N TYR A 72 10.10 8.75 11.87
CA TYR A 72 9.51 9.67 10.92
C TYR A 72 8.04 9.96 11.26
N LEU A 73 7.24 8.93 11.57
CA LEU A 73 5.83 9.08 11.92
C LEU A 73 5.59 9.81 13.23
N GLU A 74 6.51 9.75 14.20
CA GLU A 74 6.43 10.54 15.43
C GLU A 74 6.52 12.05 15.17
N LYS A 75 7.28 12.46 14.14
CA LYS A 75 7.58 13.87 13.86
C LYS A 75 6.68 14.49 12.79
N HIS A 76 6.10 13.68 11.93
CA HIS A 76 5.35 14.14 10.76
C HIS A 76 3.91 13.63 10.81
N PRO A 77 2.92 14.52 10.88
CA PRO A 77 1.52 14.14 10.73
C PRO A 77 1.31 13.40 9.41
N THR A 78 0.60 12.27 9.46
CA THR A 78 0.33 11.45 8.28
C THR A 78 -1.14 11.12 8.12
N GLN A 79 -1.51 10.80 6.89
CA GLN A 79 -2.83 10.32 6.52
C GLN A 79 -2.73 8.87 6.05
N ARG A 80 -3.84 8.14 6.18
CA ARG A 80 -3.97 6.77 5.64
C ARG A 80 -5.12 6.74 4.65
N LEU A 81 -4.89 6.08 3.52
CA LEU A 81 -5.88 5.95 2.46
C LEU A 81 -7.11 5.20 2.99
N ARG A 82 -8.32 5.72 2.74
CA ARG A 82 -9.59 5.11 3.16
C ARG A 82 -9.64 4.72 4.64
N ALA A 83 -9.21 5.63 5.51
CA ALA A 83 -9.27 5.43 6.96
C ALA A 83 -10.72 5.18 7.47
N ASP A 84 -11.73 5.56 6.70
CA ASP A 84 -13.16 5.32 6.95
C ASP A 84 -13.55 3.82 6.96
N LEU A 85 -12.76 2.95 6.35
CA LEU A 85 -13.09 1.53 6.18
C LEU A 85 -12.54 0.59 7.27
N ASP A 86 -11.92 1.14 8.32
CA ASP A 86 -11.33 0.42 9.47
C ASP A 86 -10.39 -0.76 9.13
N THR A 87 -9.85 -0.83 7.92
CA THR A 87 -8.86 -1.87 7.57
C THR A 87 -7.47 -1.57 8.13
N ARG A 88 -7.34 -0.48 8.90
CA ARG A 88 -6.11 0.05 9.54
C ARG A 88 -4.84 -0.09 8.66
N PRO A 89 -4.79 0.54 7.46
CA PRO A 89 -3.64 0.44 6.56
C PRO A 89 -2.30 0.81 7.21
N LYS A 90 -1.21 0.27 6.66
CA LYS A 90 0.18 0.49 7.13
C LYS A 90 1.04 1.27 6.14
N VAL A 91 0.44 1.81 5.09
CA VAL A 91 1.07 2.79 4.22
C VAL A 91 0.58 4.17 4.66
N HIS A 92 1.52 5.02 5.02
CA HIS A 92 1.27 6.36 5.53
C HIS A 92 1.69 7.38 4.46
N TYR A 93 0.89 8.43 4.30
CA TYR A 93 1.15 9.49 3.34
C TYR A 93 1.35 10.83 4.07
N VAL A 94 2.36 11.57 3.64
CA VAL A 94 2.72 12.89 4.17
C VAL A 94 2.25 13.94 3.18
N HIS A 95 1.56 14.98 3.64
CA HIS A 95 1.01 16.05 2.80
C HIS A 95 0.12 15.56 1.64
N ALA A 96 -0.61 14.47 1.84
CA ALA A 96 -1.55 14.01 0.83
C ALA A 96 -2.74 14.98 0.73
N ASP A 97 -3.16 15.24 -0.51
CA ASP A 97 -4.37 15.99 -0.81
C ASP A 97 -5.59 15.20 -0.33
N GLU A 98 -6.37 15.78 0.58
CA GLU A 98 -7.54 15.14 1.18
C GLU A 98 -8.58 14.71 0.14
N SER A 99 -8.65 15.40 -1.01
CA SER A 99 -9.53 15.04 -2.12
C SER A 99 -9.20 13.70 -2.77
N ILE A 100 -8.01 13.15 -2.51
CA ILE A 100 -7.52 11.88 -3.05
C ILE A 100 -7.58 10.78 -1.98
N MET A 101 -7.56 11.16 -0.70
CA MET A 101 -7.43 10.24 0.43
C MET A 101 -8.78 9.77 0.99
N GLY A 102 -9.86 10.52 0.73
CA GLY A 102 -11.23 10.22 1.16
C GLY A 102 -12.02 9.31 0.20
N PRO A 103 -13.24 8.92 0.57
CA PRO A 103 -14.15 8.15 -0.28
C PRO A 103 -14.78 8.98 -1.41
N ASP A 104 -14.69 10.31 -1.33
CA ASP A 104 -15.28 11.24 -2.29
C ASP A 104 -14.31 11.52 -3.45
N TYR A 105 -14.45 10.73 -4.51
CA TYR A 105 -13.67 10.86 -5.75
C TYR A 105 -14.17 12.00 -6.66
N THR A 106 -15.23 12.73 -6.29
CA THR A 106 -15.83 13.79 -7.13
C THR A 106 -14.81 14.89 -7.42
N ARG A 107 -14.07 15.32 -6.40
CA ARG A 107 -13.01 16.34 -6.52
C ARG A 107 -11.84 15.90 -7.40
N LEU A 108 -11.52 14.61 -7.44
CA LEU A 108 -10.49 14.05 -8.33
C LEU A 108 -10.91 14.12 -9.81
N MET A 109 -12.21 13.94 -10.09
CA MET A 109 -12.75 14.03 -11.44
C MET A 109 -12.86 15.49 -11.90
N GLU A 110 -13.24 16.40 -11.00
CA GLU A 110 -13.31 17.85 -11.27
C GLU A 110 -11.94 18.43 -11.67
N ARG A 111 -10.84 18.03 -11.01
CA ARG A 111 -9.48 18.50 -11.34
C ARG A 111 -8.91 17.96 -12.65
N ARG A 112 -9.49 16.90 -13.23
CA ARG A 112 -9.07 16.37 -14.54
C ARG A 112 -9.78 17.06 -15.71
N ALA A 113 -10.81 17.84 -15.43
CA ALA A 113 -11.56 18.61 -16.41
C ALA A 113 -11.04 20.05 -16.60
N SER A 114 -10.02 20.45 -15.83
CA SER A 114 -9.29 21.73 -15.90
C SER A 114 -7.88 21.53 -16.44
#